data_AF-A0A291QZX2-F1
#
_entry.id   AF-A0A291QZX2-F1
#
_cell.length_a   1.000
_cell.length_b   1.000
_cell.length_c   1.000
_cell.angle_alpha   90.00
_cell.angle_beta   90.00
_cell.angle_gamma   90.00
#
_symmetry.space_group_name_H-M   'P 1'
#
loop_
_entity.id
_entity.type
_entity.pdbx_description
1 polymer ?
#
loop_
_entity_poly.entity_id
_entity_poly.type
_entity_poly.pdbx_seq_one_letter_code
_entity_poly.pdbx_strand_id
1 'polypeptide(L)'
;MAHTSCYCASRKISPELGKRISTSGDIIGRYERDAMMPFIEVIIKIADVLDISIDFLVDKTNLVLDQATLKRLEDINALAPDAKLISLNIST
;
A
#
# COMPACT_ATOMS: atom_id res chain seq x y z
N MET A 1 0.64 -26.78 -3.81
CA MET A 1 0.28 -26.15 -2.53
C MET A 1 0.48 -24.66 -2.69
N ALA A 2 -0.60 -23.89 -2.77
CA ALA A 2 -0.50 -22.43 -2.83
C ALA A 2 0.05 -21.97 -1.48
N HIS A 3 1.33 -21.59 -1.45
CA HIS A 3 1.89 -20.86 -0.33
C HIS A 3 1.21 -19.49 -0.31
N THR A 4 0.14 -19.36 0.47
CA THR A 4 -0.46 -18.06 0.79
C THR A 4 0.48 -17.36 1.76
N SER A 5 1.57 -16.78 1.23
CA SER A 5 2.51 -15.97 2.01
C SER A 5 1.71 -14.84 2.68
N CYS A 6 1.99 -14.54 3.95
CA CYS A 6 1.41 -13.38 4.60
C CYS A 6 1.99 -12.15 3.90
N TYR A 7 1.15 -11.47 3.15
CA TYR A 7 1.54 -10.33 2.34
C TYR A 7 2.25 -9.21 3.13
N CYS A 8 2.04 -9.14 4.45
CA CYS A 8 2.65 -8.14 5.32
C CYS A 8 4.03 -8.54 5.89
N ALA A 9 4.53 -9.74 5.62
CA ALA A 9 5.73 -10.27 6.28
C ALA A 9 7.06 -9.68 5.78
N SER A 10 7.09 -9.16 4.56
CA SER A 10 8.30 -8.60 3.94
C SER A 10 8.63 -7.19 4.43
N ARG A 11 7.71 -6.51 5.14
CA ARG A 11 7.84 -5.09 5.52
C ARG A 11 7.68 -4.92 7.03
N LYS A 12 8.63 -4.22 7.66
CA LYS A 12 8.57 -3.93 9.10
C LYS A 12 7.50 -2.89 9.40
N ILE A 13 6.51 -3.27 10.20
CA ILE A 13 5.43 -2.45 10.73
C ILE A 13 5.78 -2.14 12.18
N SER A 14 6.04 -0.87 12.49
CA SER A 14 6.30 -0.42 13.86
C SER A 14 5.18 -0.83 14.84
N PRO A 15 5.49 -1.28 16.07
CA PRO A 15 4.49 -1.54 17.11
C PRO A 15 3.59 -0.33 17.42
N GLU A 16 4.09 0.88 17.18
CA GLU A 16 3.31 2.12 17.34
C GLU A 16 2.20 2.26 16.30
N LEU A 17 2.38 1.69 15.10
CA LEU A 17 1.34 1.61 14.07
C LEU A 17 0.19 0.69 14.50
N GLY A 18 0.50 -0.35 15.28
CA GLY A 18 -0.51 -1.25 15.86
C GLY A 18 -1.61 -0.48 16.60
N LYS A 19 -1.22 0.52 17.40
CA LYS A 19 -2.17 1.38 18.13
C LYS A 19 -3.08 2.18 17.20
N ARG A 20 -2.57 2.64 16.06
CA ARG A 20 -3.34 3.41 15.07
C ARG A 20 -4.38 2.56 14.35
N ILE A 21 -4.10 1.28 14.16
CA ILE A 21 -5.04 0.32 13.54
C ILE A 21 -5.86 -0.47 14.59
N SER A 22 -5.90 -0.01 15.84
CA SER A 22 -6.61 -0.64 16.96
C SER A 22 -6.22 -2.11 17.21
N THR A 23 -4.94 -2.42 17.06
CA THR A 23 -4.35 -3.77 17.20
C THR A 23 -3.20 -3.75 18.22
N SER A 24 -2.92 -4.88 18.87
CA SER A 24 -1.76 -4.99 19.78
C SER A 24 -0.45 -5.16 19.02
N GLY A 25 0.66 -4.68 19.59
CA GLY A 25 1.99 -4.89 19.00
C GLY A 25 2.35 -6.37 18.79
N ASP A 26 1.82 -7.25 19.64
CA ASP A 26 1.98 -8.71 19.49
C ASP A 26 1.33 -9.25 18.23
N ILE A 27 0.14 -8.74 17.87
CA ILE A 27 -0.57 -9.14 16.65
C ILE A 27 0.17 -8.61 15.42
N ILE A 28 0.69 -7.37 15.46
CA ILE A 28 1.55 -6.84 14.39
C ILE A 28 2.76 -7.75 14.16
N GLY A 29 3.46 -8.13 15.23
CA GLY A 29 4.59 -9.05 15.12
C GLY A 29 4.22 -10.42 14.55
N ARG A 30 2.98 -10.88 14.72
CA ARG A 30 2.49 -12.11 14.07
C ARG A 30 2.28 -11.92 12.57
N TYR A 31 1.83 -10.75 12.12
CA TYR A 31 1.70 -10.43 10.70
C TYR A 31 3.07 -10.35 10.01
N GLU A 32 4.05 -9.73 10.66
CA GLU A 32 5.42 -9.59 10.13
C GLU A 32 6.17 -10.93 9.99
N ARG A 33 5.83 -11.94 10.81
CA ARG A 33 6.52 -13.23 10.83
C ARG A 33 5.75 -14.34 10.11
N ASP A 34 4.80 -13.99 9.25
CA ASP A 34 3.91 -14.94 8.57
C ASP A 34 3.11 -15.88 9.52
N ALA A 35 3.10 -15.58 10.83
CA ALA A 35 2.48 -16.45 11.83
C ALA A 35 0.95 -16.33 11.85
N MET A 36 0.41 -15.25 11.28
CA MET A 36 -1.01 -14.98 11.15
C MET A 36 -1.26 -14.10 9.91
N MET A 37 -2.31 -14.40 9.15
CA MET A 37 -2.74 -13.56 8.04
C MET A 37 -3.73 -12.49 8.52
N PRO A 38 -3.54 -11.20 8.21
CA PRO A 38 -4.55 -10.17 8.48
C PRO A 38 -5.77 -10.32 7.56
N PHE A 39 -6.94 -9.94 8.04
CA PHE A 39 -8.13 -9.77 7.19
C PHE A 39 -7.97 -8.56 6.26
N ILE A 40 -8.73 -8.52 5.17
CA ILE A 40 -8.67 -7.44 4.19
C ILE A 40 -8.86 -6.05 4.82
N GLU A 41 -9.75 -5.92 5.81
CA GLU A 41 -9.99 -4.66 6.53
C GLU A 41 -8.75 -4.17 7.28
N VAL A 42 -7.94 -5.09 7.81
CA VAL A 42 -6.70 -4.76 8.53
C VAL A 42 -5.63 -4.33 7.54
N ILE A 43 -5.54 -4.99 6.38
CA ILE A 43 -4.62 -4.63 5.29
C ILE A 43 -4.90 -3.19 4.81
N ILE A 44 -6.17 -2.85 4.59
CA ILE A 44 -6.59 -1.49 4.20
C ILE A 44 -6.12 -0.48 5.24
N LYS A 45 -6.40 -0.71 6.53
CA LYS A 45 -5.96 0.20 7.61
C LYS A 45 -4.44 0.34 7.69
N ILE A 46 -3.68 -0.72 7.46
CA ILE A 46 -2.21 -0.66 7.44
C ILE A 46 -1.73 0.21 6.27
N ALA A 47 -2.29 0.00 5.08
CA ALA A 47 -1.96 0.79 3.89
C ALA A 47 -2.28 2.29 4.09
N ASP A 48 -3.44 2.60 4.66
CA ASP A 48 -3.86 3.97 4.94
C ASP A 48 -2.93 4.68 5.94
N VAL A 49 -2.53 3.99 7.01
CA VAL A 49 -1.66 4.59 8.03
C VAL A 49 -0.22 4.77 7.53
N LEU A 50 0.22 3.89 6.62
CA LEU A 50 1.54 3.96 5.99
C LEU A 50 1.57 4.88 4.76
N ASP A 51 0.42 5.38 4.31
CA ASP A 51 0.26 6.19 3.08
C ASP A 51 0.89 5.52 1.85
N ILE A 52 0.62 4.23 1.68
CA ILE A 52 1.10 3.41 0.55
C ILE A 52 -0.06 2.65 -0.09
N SER A 53 0.13 2.23 -1.34
CA SER A 53 -0.84 1.35 -2.01
C SER A 53 -0.86 -0.05 -1.40
N ILE A 54 -2.04 -0.69 -1.41
CA ILE A 54 -2.20 -2.08 -0.98
C ILE A 54 -1.35 -3.00 -1.86
N ASP A 55 -1.29 -2.75 -3.16
CA ASP A 55 -0.48 -3.56 -4.09
C ASP A 55 1.00 -3.55 -3.72
N PHE A 56 1.51 -2.42 -3.22
CA PHE A 56 2.86 -2.33 -2.69
C PHE A 56 3.01 -3.05 -1.34
N LEU A 57 2.01 -2.93 -0.46
CA LEU A 57 1.98 -3.64 0.83
C LEU A 57 1.95 -5.16 0.67
N VAL A 58 1.38 -5.67 -0.42
CA VAL A 58 1.26 -7.11 -0.70
C VAL A 58 2.26 -7.66 -1.72
N ASP A 59 3.34 -6.91 -1.97
CA ASP A 59 4.41 -7.28 -2.90
C ASP A 59 3.94 -7.65 -4.32
N LYS A 60 2.80 -7.11 -4.77
CA LYS A 60 2.38 -7.22 -6.18
C LYS A 60 3.16 -6.26 -7.07
N THR A 61 3.71 -5.20 -6.49
CA THR A 61 4.52 -4.21 -7.19
C THR A 61 5.67 -3.72 -6.32
N ASN A 62 6.79 -3.39 -6.96
CA ASN A 62 7.91 -2.69 -6.29
C ASN A 62 7.73 -1.16 -6.32
N LEU A 63 6.68 -0.66 -6.97
CA LEU A 63 6.40 0.76 -7.09
C LEU A 63 5.72 1.27 -5.80
N VAL A 64 6.43 2.13 -5.06
CA VAL A 64 5.85 2.86 -3.94
C VAL A 64 4.96 3.96 -4.51
N LEU A 65 3.66 3.82 -4.36
CA LEU A 65 2.68 4.84 -4.70
C LEU A 65 2.06 5.37 -3.41
N ASP A 66 2.30 6.65 -3.13
CA ASP A 66 1.58 7.39 -2.10
C ASP A 66 0.23 7.88 -2.64
N GLN A 67 -0.70 8.22 -1.75
CA GLN A 67 -2.03 8.68 -2.15
C GLN A 67 -1.97 9.98 -2.96
N ALA A 68 -0.97 10.84 -2.71
CA ALA A 68 -0.77 12.07 -3.44
C ALA A 68 -0.40 11.82 -4.93
N THR A 69 0.48 10.87 -5.19
CA THR A 69 0.91 10.50 -6.55
C THR A 69 -0.19 9.77 -7.28
N LEU A 70 -0.93 8.88 -6.61
CA LEU A 70 -2.14 8.27 -7.16
C LEU A 70 -3.15 9.33 -7.60
N LYS A 71 -3.43 10.30 -6.73
CA LYS A 71 -4.35 11.39 -7.06
C LYS A 71 -3.89 12.21 -8.26
N ARG A 72 -2.59 12.53 -8.36
CA ARG A 72 -2.03 13.22 -9.54
C ARG A 72 -2.24 12.41 -10.82
N LEU A 73 -2.06 11.08 -10.75
CA LEU A 73 -2.31 10.19 -11.89
C LEU A 73 -3.79 10.15 -12.27
N GLU A 74 -4.69 10.12 -11.29
CA GLU A 74 -6.14 10.22 -11.50
C GLU A 74 -6.53 11.55 -12.14
N ASP A 75 -6.00 12.66 -11.62
CA ASP A 75 -6.21 14.01 -12.14
C ASP A 75 -5.75 14.10 -13.60
N ILE A 76 -4.56 13.59 -13.92
CA ILE A 76 -4.06 13.50 -15.31
C ILE A 76 -4.97 12.61 -16.15
N ASN A 77 -5.47 11.51 -15.59
CA ASN A 77 -6.37 10.61 -16.31
C ASN A 77 -7.71 11.27 -16.65
N ALA A 78 -8.20 12.15 -15.77
CA ALA A 78 -9.44 12.90 -15.92
C ALA A 78 -9.32 14.10 -16.88
N LEU A 79 -8.11 14.50 -17.29
CA LEU A 79 -7.93 15.55 -18.29
C LEU A 79 -8.50 15.14 -19.65
N ALA A 80 -9.01 16.13 -20.38
CA ALA A 80 -9.45 15.96 -21.76
C ALA A 80 -8.31 15.39 -22.64
N PRO A 81 -8.64 14.60 -23.69
CA PRO A 81 -7.64 13.91 -24.51
C PRO A 81 -6.51 14.82 -25.01
N ASP A 82 -6.87 16.06 -25.37
CA ASP A 82 -5.97 17.03 -25.99
C ASP A 82 -4.95 17.63 -24.99
N ALA A 83 -5.30 17.69 -23.69
CA ALA A 83 -4.41 18.20 -22.63
C ALA A 83 -3.46 17.11 -22.09
N LYS A 84 -3.85 15.83 -22.25
CA LYS A 84 -3.10 14.66 -21.77
C LYS A 84 -1.78 14.47 -22.51
N LEU A 85 -1.75 14.81 -23.80
CA LEU A 85 -0.56 14.72 -24.65
C LEU A 85 0.51 15.76 -24.30
N ILE A 86 0.11 16.92 -23.75
CA ILE A 86 1.04 18.02 -23.46
C ILE A 86 1.85 17.73 -22.18
N SER A 87 1.24 17.13 -21.15
CA SER A 87 1.90 16.88 -19.86
C SER A 87 2.91 15.73 -19.89
N LEU A 88 2.69 14.71 -20.73
CA LEU A 88 3.60 13.57 -20.89
C LEU A 88 4.86 13.89 -21.71
N ASN A 89 4.85 14.98 -22.48
CA ASN A 89 5.90 15.31 -23.45
C ASN A 89 6.96 16.31 -22.94
N ILE A 90 6.85 16.77 -21.69
CA ILE A 90 7.76 17.79 -21.11
C ILE A 90 8.95 17.17 -20.34
N SER A 91 9.04 15.83 -20.32
CA SER A 91 10.11 15.10 -19.62
C SER A 91 11.18 14.51 -20.56
N THR A 92 11.20 14.91 -21.84
CA THR A 92 12.22 14.48 -22.81
C THR A 92 13.29 15.55 -22.98
#